data_AF-A0A895A340-F1
#
_entry.id   AF-A0A895A340-F1
#
_cell.length_a   1.000
_cell.length_b   1.000
_cell.length_c   1.000
_cell.angle_alpha   90.00
_cell.angle_beta   90.00
_cell.angle_gamma   90.00
#
_symmetry.space_group_name_H-M   'P 1'
#
loop_
_entity.id
_entity.type
_entity.pdbx_description
1 polymer ?
#
loop_
_entity_poly.entity_id
_entity_poly.type
_entity_poly.pdbx_seq_one_letter_code
_entity_poly.pdbx_strand_id
1 'polypeptide(L)'
;MFKAIVSADTLQETLDSVSVLVDECKIHLDDDTLSIRAVDPASVGMVDLDLAATAFESYEADGGLIGVNLSRLEDIAGMADAGQLIQLELDEETRKLHIQIDGLEYTLALIDPDSIRQEPDIPDLDLPAHVAIEGRDIDRAVTAADMVSDHIALGVDTGDDLFYVNAEGDTDDVHLELAPDQLIDLDAGDAHSLFSLDYLKDMNKAIPTTAEVELELGDEFPIKLHFDIADAQGHVTYMLAPRIQSN
;
A
#
# COMPACT_ATOMS: atom_id res chain seq x y z
N MET A 1 12.91 19.19 14.29
CA MET A 1 14.11 18.72 13.58
C MET A 1 13.92 17.31 13.07
N PHE A 2 13.94 17.14 11.75
CA PHE A 2 13.94 15.82 11.11
C PHE A 2 15.19 15.67 10.24
N LYS A 3 15.91 14.56 10.42
CA LYS A 3 17.05 14.14 9.62
C LYS A 3 17.08 12.63 9.47
N ALA A 4 17.12 12.15 8.24
CA ALA A 4 17.15 10.72 7.95
C ALA A 4 18.14 10.39 6.84
N ILE A 5 18.70 9.18 6.89
CA ILE A 5 19.49 8.58 5.81
C ILE A 5 18.86 7.23 5.50
N VAL A 6 18.39 7.06 4.28
CA VAL A 6 17.66 5.87 3.83
C VAL A 6 18.25 5.35 2.53
N SER A 7 18.12 4.04 2.28
CA SER A 7 18.46 3.50 0.96
C SER A 7 17.48 4.02 -0.10
N ALA A 8 17.95 4.17 -1.34
CA ALA A 8 17.11 4.55 -2.45
C ALA A 8 15.97 3.54 -2.66
N ASP A 9 16.27 2.25 -2.56
CA ASP A 9 15.30 1.16 -2.76
C ASP A 9 14.18 1.24 -1.72
N THR A 10 14.51 1.37 -0.42
CA THR A 10 13.51 1.51 0.65
C THR A 10 12.65 2.76 0.49
N LEU A 11 13.24 3.90 0.10
CA LEU A 11 12.48 5.11 -0.11
C LEU A 11 11.54 4.99 -1.32
N GLN A 12 12.01 4.40 -2.42
CA GLN A 12 11.19 4.18 -3.61
C GLN A 12 10.03 3.22 -3.31
N GLU A 13 10.28 2.06 -2.67
CA GLU A 13 9.23 1.11 -2.25
C GLU A 13 8.15 1.78 -1.37
N THR A 14 8.59 2.64 -0.44
CA THR A 14 7.70 3.39 0.44
C THR A 14 6.83 4.38 -0.33
N LEU A 15 7.41 5.12 -1.27
CA LEU A 15 6.68 6.12 -2.06
C LEU A 15 5.73 5.48 -3.08
N ASP A 16 6.20 4.44 -3.78
CA ASP A 16 5.42 3.67 -4.75
C ASP A 16 4.16 3.07 -4.10
N SER A 17 4.26 2.67 -2.82
CA SER A 17 3.10 2.15 -2.06
C SER A 17 2.03 3.21 -1.77
N VAL A 18 2.37 4.49 -1.77
CA VAL A 18 1.39 5.55 -1.46
C VAL A 18 0.90 6.23 -2.74
N SER A 19 1.77 6.39 -3.73
CA SER A 19 1.48 7.13 -4.96
C SER A 19 0.46 6.45 -5.88
N VAL A 20 0.28 5.13 -5.72
CA VAL A 20 -0.76 4.38 -6.45
C VAL A 20 -2.18 4.86 -6.10
N LEU A 21 -2.38 5.55 -4.97
CA LEU A 21 -3.69 6.08 -4.56
C LEU A 21 -3.78 7.60 -4.52
N VAL A 22 -2.68 8.31 -4.25
CA VAL A 22 -2.70 9.77 -4.04
C VAL A 22 -1.46 10.47 -4.62
N ASP A 23 -1.65 11.70 -5.10
CA ASP A 23 -0.54 12.54 -5.62
C ASP A 23 0.23 13.29 -4.52
N GLU A 24 -0.41 13.47 -3.36
CA GLU A 24 0.10 14.22 -2.21
C GLU A 24 -0.41 13.60 -0.92
N CYS A 25 0.45 13.57 0.11
CA CYS A 25 0.11 12.99 1.39
C CYS A 25 0.72 13.79 2.55
N LYS A 26 0.23 13.47 3.74
CA LYS A 26 0.83 13.88 5.00
C LYS A 26 1.77 12.77 5.46
N ILE A 27 2.93 13.17 5.96
CA ILE A 27 3.91 12.25 6.54
C ILE A 27 4.10 12.67 8.00
N HIS A 28 3.84 11.74 8.91
CA HIS A 28 4.18 11.88 10.32
C HIS A 28 5.60 11.39 10.54
N LEU A 29 6.36 12.21 11.26
CA LEU A 29 7.77 11.99 11.57
C LEU A 29 7.88 11.84 13.08
N ASP A 30 7.54 10.66 13.58
CA ASP A 30 7.58 10.32 15.00
C ASP A 30 8.95 9.78 15.39
N ASP A 31 9.27 9.75 16.69
CA ASP A 31 10.62 9.41 17.19
C ASP A 31 11.15 8.05 16.68
N ASP A 32 10.25 7.06 16.51
CA ASP A 32 10.59 5.68 16.18
C ASP A 32 10.03 5.22 14.81
N THR A 33 9.18 6.01 14.17
CA THR A 33 8.41 5.60 12.97
C THR A 33 8.13 6.78 12.04
N LEU A 34 8.20 6.52 10.74
CA LEU A 34 7.61 7.36 9.70
C LEU A 34 6.28 6.73 9.29
N SER A 35 5.17 7.46 9.42
CA SER A 35 3.85 6.94 9.05
C SER A 35 3.15 7.82 8.02
N ILE A 36 2.41 7.18 7.13
CA ILE A 36 1.65 7.82 6.06
C ILE A 36 0.28 7.20 6.01
N ARG A 37 -0.75 8.04 6.08
CA ARG A 37 -2.12 7.61 5.87
C ARG A 37 -2.81 8.48 4.84
N ALA A 38 -3.38 7.85 3.83
CA ALA A 38 -4.05 8.56 2.76
C ALA A 38 -5.25 7.77 2.21
N VAL A 39 -6.24 8.52 1.74
CA VAL A 39 -7.39 7.98 1.01
C VAL A 39 -7.46 8.66 -0.35
N ASP A 40 -7.80 7.88 -1.37
CA ASP A 40 -7.93 8.37 -2.73
C ASP A 40 -9.07 9.43 -2.85
N PRO A 41 -9.10 10.22 -3.93
CA PRO A 41 -10.14 11.21 -4.15
C PRO A 41 -11.57 10.66 -4.09
N ALA A 42 -11.78 9.42 -4.55
CA ALA A 42 -13.10 8.78 -4.58
C ALA A 42 -13.52 8.18 -3.22
N SER A 43 -12.62 8.08 -2.25
CA SER A 43 -12.87 7.48 -0.93
C SER A 43 -13.20 5.98 -1.01
N VAL A 44 -12.54 5.30 -1.95
CA VAL A 44 -12.68 3.88 -2.28
C VAL A 44 -11.44 3.10 -1.84
N GLY A 45 -10.24 3.66 -2.04
CA GLY A 45 -8.96 3.06 -1.68
C GLY A 45 -8.27 3.86 -0.58
N MET A 46 -7.75 3.15 0.42
CA MET A 46 -6.94 3.73 1.49
C MET A 46 -5.60 3.00 1.58
N VAL A 47 -4.56 3.73 1.94
CA VAL A 47 -3.25 3.21 2.33
C VAL A 47 -2.91 3.71 3.74
N ASP A 48 -2.42 2.80 4.56
CA ASP A 48 -1.81 3.07 5.85
C ASP A 48 -0.44 2.39 5.85
N LEU A 49 0.62 3.19 5.94
CA LEU A 49 1.99 2.75 5.86
C LEU A 49 2.73 3.19 7.11
N ASP A 50 3.42 2.26 7.74
CA ASP A 50 4.34 2.51 8.84
C ASP A 50 5.73 2.01 8.46
N LEU A 51 6.74 2.87 8.53
CA LEU A 51 8.14 2.54 8.29
C LEU A 51 8.93 2.77 9.58
N ALA A 52 9.51 1.69 10.13
CA ALA A 52 10.29 1.76 11.35
C ALA A 52 11.58 2.57 11.16
N ALA A 53 12.01 3.29 12.20
CA ALA A 53 13.28 4.00 12.22
C ALA A 53 14.49 3.09 11.93
N THR A 54 14.37 1.78 12.18
CA THR A 54 15.42 0.80 11.86
C THR A 54 15.62 0.59 10.35
N ALA A 55 14.62 0.92 9.53
CA ALA A 55 14.72 0.84 8.06
C ALA A 55 15.69 1.89 7.50
N PHE A 56 16.06 2.87 8.31
CA PHE A 56 16.98 3.94 7.99
C PHE A 56 18.37 3.62 8.54
N GLU A 57 19.40 4.03 7.81
CA GLU A 57 20.79 4.01 8.31
C GLU A 57 20.98 4.99 9.48
N SER A 58 20.20 6.07 9.48
CA SER A 58 20.13 7.05 10.55
C SER A 58 18.75 7.69 10.51
N TYR A 59 18.11 7.84 11.67
CA TYR A 59 16.82 8.50 11.82
C TYR A 59 16.83 9.36 13.08
N GLU A 60 16.56 10.65 12.91
CA GLU A 60 16.38 11.61 13.99
C GLU A 60 15.13 12.44 13.68
N ALA A 61 14.09 12.30 14.50
CA ALA A 61 12.88 13.12 14.45
C ALA A 61 12.52 13.58 15.86
N ASP A 62 11.80 14.69 15.97
CA ASP A 62 11.30 15.25 17.25
C ASP A 62 9.79 15.51 17.22
N GLY A 63 9.07 14.72 16.41
CA GLY A 63 7.64 14.88 16.16
C GLY A 63 7.37 15.97 15.12
N GLY A 64 6.71 15.61 14.03
CA GLY A 64 6.35 16.57 12.99
C GLY A 64 5.37 16.02 11.98
N LEU A 65 4.62 16.93 11.36
CA LEU A 65 3.71 16.62 10.27
C LEU A 65 4.09 17.47 9.06
N ILE A 66 4.47 16.81 7.96
CA ILE A 66 4.83 17.48 6.71
C ILE A 66 3.90 17.06 5.58
N GLY A 67 3.55 18.01 4.72
CA GLY A 67 2.84 17.74 3.48
C GLY A 67 3.81 17.62 2.32
N VAL A 68 3.74 16.53 1.57
CA VAL A 68 4.68 16.24 0.49
C VAL A 68 3.92 15.97 -0.81
N ASN A 69 4.46 16.49 -1.91
CA ASN A 69 4.04 16.08 -3.24
C ASN A 69 4.80 14.80 -3.61
N LEU A 70 4.08 13.68 -3.69
CA LEU A 70 4.67 12.35 -3.89
C LEU A 70 5.33 12.26 -5.27
N SER A 71 4.65 12.69 -6.33
CA SER A 71 5.20 12.64 -7.70
C SER A 71 6.58 13.33 -7.81
N ARG A 72 6.77 14.46 -7.12
CA ARG A 72 8.06 15.15 -7.10
C ARG A 72 9.10 14.42 -6.27
N LEU A 73 8.71 13.83 -5.15
CA LEU A 73 9.63 13.12 -4.28
C LEU A 73 10.09 11.81 -4.94
N GLU A 74 9.19 11.12 -5.63
CA GLU A 74 9.48 9.95 -6.47
C GLU A 74 10.43 10.29 -7.62
N ASP A 75 10.17 11.37 -8.36
CA ASP A 75 11.06 11.83 -9.43
C ASP A 75 12.50 12.03 -8.91
N ILE A 76 12.66 12.51 -7.68
CA ILE A 76 13.97 12.75 -7.04
C ILE A 76 14.57 11.44 -6.55
N ALA A 77 13.78 10.59 -5.87
CA ALA A 77 14.22 9.29 -5.39
C ALA A 77 14.65 8.38 -6.55
N GLY A 78 13.94 8.44 -7.67
CA GLY A 78 14.25 7.72 -8.92
C GLY A 78 15.51 8.19 -9.64
N MET A 79 16.14 9.30 -9.21
CA MET A 79 17.47 9.70 -9.71
C MET A 79 18.60 8.94 -9.02
N ALA A 80 18.33 8.29 -7.88
CA ALA A 80 19.31 7.50 -7.18
C ALA A 80 19.45 6.10 -7.81
N ASP A 81 20.68 5.63 -7.95
CA ASP A 81 20.95 4.24 -8.32
C ASP A 81 20.63 3.29 -7.13
N ALA A 82 20.28 2.04 -7.42
CA ALA A 82 20.03 1.01 -6.42
C ALA A 82 21.21 0.89 -5.42
N GLY A 83 20.89 0.80 -4.13
CA GLY A 83 21.86 0.79 -3.04
C GLY A 83 22.54 2.14 -2.72
N GLN A 84 22.20 3.24 -3.40
CA GLN A 84 22.64 4.57 -2.96
C GLN A 84 21.86 5.04 -1.73
N LEU A 85 22.49 5.91 -0.94
CA LEU A 85 21.86 6.52 0.23
C LEU A 85 21.32 7.91 -0.10
N ILE A 86 20.09 8.15 0.32
CA ILE A 86 19.39 9.42 0.21
C ILE A 86 19.35 10.04 1.60
N GLN A 87 19.85 11.27 1.72
CA GLN A 87 19.75 12.04 2.96
C GLN A 87 18.58 13.01 2.86
N LEU A 88 17.73 13.00 3.89
CA LEU A 88 16.57 13.88 4.02
C LEU A 88 16.78 14.77 5.25
N GLU A 89 16.64 16.08 5.09
CA GLU A 89 16.75 17.04 6.19
C GLU A 89 15.65 18.09 6.07
N LEU A 90 14.83 18.22 7.12
CA LEU A 90 13.77 19.21 7.19
C LEU A 90 14.31 20.54 7.71
N ASP A 91 14.21 21.58 6.89
CA ASP A 91 14.38 22.96 7.33
C ASP A 91 13.03 23.53 7.76
N GLU A 92 12.84 23.63 9.08
CA GLU A 92 11.63 24.15 9.71
C GLU A 92 11.44 25.66 9.51
N GLU A 93 12.52 26.42 9.34
CA GLU A 93 12.44 27.87 9.11
C GLU A 93 11.90 28.17 7.71
N THR A 94 12.37 27.42 6.71
CA THR A 94 11.96 27.63 5.32
C THR A 94 10.81 26.73 4.86
N ARG A 95 10.42 25.73 5.67
CA ARG A 95 9.45 24.67 5.34
C ARG A 95 9.82 23.93 4.05
N LYS A 96 11.10 23.56 3.95
CA LYS A 96 11.64 22.85 2.79
C LYS A 96 12.31 21.57 3.23
N LEU A 97 12.19 20.55 2.39
CA LEU A 97 12.91 19.30 2.54
C LEU A 97 14.16 19.35 1.67
N HIS A 98 15.31 19.32 2.31
CA HIS A 98 16.60 19.17 1.66
C HIS A 98 16.86 17.70 1.41
N ILE A 99 17.19 17.37 0.17
CA ILE A 99 17.42 15.98 -0.27
C ILE A 99 18.81 15.94 -0.87
N GLN A 100 19.66 15.02 -0.42
CA GLN A 100 21.02 14.84 -0.95
C GLN A 100 21.25 13.41 -1.43
N ILE A 101 21.77 13.27 -2.64
CA ILE A 101 22.00 11.98 -3.33
C ILE A 101 23.33 12.07 -4.09
N ASP A 102 24.37 11.34 -3.69
CA ASP A 102 25.68 11.30 -4.37
C ASP A 102 26.25 12.68 -4.82
N GLY A 103 26.13 13.69 -3.95
CA GLY A 103 26.59 15.06 -4.22
C GLY A 103 25.63 15.94 -5.04
N LEU A 104 24.48 15.42 -5.47
CA LEU A 104 23.33 16.19 -5.91
C LEU A 104 22.58 16.73 -4.68
N GLU A 105 22.29 18.03 -4.68
CA GLU A 105 21.45 18.67 -3.67
C GLU A 105 20.16 19.15 -4.32
N TYR A 106 19.02 18.72 -3.78
CA TYR A 106 17.69 19.17 -4.16
C TYR A 106 17.01 19.81 -2.96
N THR A 107 16.16 20.80 -3.24
CA THR A 107 15.32 21.43 -2.20
C THR A 107 13.88 21.40 -2.65
N LEU A 108 13.08 20.56 -1.98
CA LEU A 108 11.66 20.40 -2.25
C LEU A 108 10.86 21.34 -1.32
N ALA A 109 9.96 22.11 -1.90
CA ALA A 109 9.02 22.92 -1.12
C ALA A 109 7.89 22.03 -0.59
N LEU A 110 7.63 22.11 0.71
CA LEU A 110 6.57 21.34 1.35
C LEU A 110 5.21 22.01 1.15
N ILE A 111 4.18 21.19 1.13
CA ILE A 111 2.78 21.60 1.09
C ILE A 111 2.33 21.81 2.55
N ASP A 112 1.45 22.78 2.76
CA ASP A 112 0.84 22.98 4.07
C ASP A 112 -0.08 21.77 4.39
N PRO A 113 0.16 21.02 5.49
CA PRO A 113 -0.68 19.87 5.84
C PRO A 113 -2.17 20.21 5.96
N ASP A 114 -2.53 21.45 6.30
CA ASP A 114 -3.93 21.88 6.37
C ASP A 114 -4.60 22.02 5.00
N SER A 115 -3.82 22.09 3.92
CA SER A 115 -4.30 22.15 2.54
C SER A 115 -4.47 20.78 1.89
N ILE A 116 -3.87 19.74 2.48
CA ILE A 116 -3.99 18.35 2.03
C ILE A 116 -5.26 17.74 2.64
N ARG A 117 -5.84 16.76 1.93
CA ARG A 117 -6.98 15.97 2.41
C ARG A 117 -6.75 15.45 3.83
N GLN A 118 -7.82 15.44 4.63
CA GLN A 118 -7.78 14.93 5.99
C GLN A 118 -7.52 13.41 5.99
N GLU A 119 -6.77 12.98 7.00
CA GLU A 119 -6.42 11.58 7.17
C GLU A 119 -7.66 10.78 7.57
N PRO A 120 -7.90 9.62 6.95
CA PRO A 120 -9.00 8.77 7.34
C PRO A 120 -8.76 8.13 8.71
N ASP A 121 -9.84 7.85 9.43
CA ASP A 121 -9.81 6.95 10.57
C ASP A 121 -9.83 5.51 10.05
N ILE A 122 -9.00 4.63 10.63
CA ILE A 122 -9.04 3.21 10.32
C ILE A 122 -10.31 2.62 10.93
N PRO A 123 -11.20 1.99 10.15
CA PRO A 123 -12.36 1.35 10.71
C PRO A 123 -11.95 0.06 11.44
N ASP A 124 -12.49 -0.11 12.64
CA ASP A 124 -12.39 -1.36 13.40
C ASP A 124 -13.38 -2.37 12.79
N LEU A 125 -12.87 -3.22 11.89
CA LEU A 125 -13.63 -4.25 11.18
C LEU A 125 -13.19 -5.62 11.67
N ASP A 126 -14.15 -6.40 12.16
CA ASP A 126 -13.99 -7.82 12.51
C ASP A 126 -14.33 -8.65 11.26
N LEU A 127 -13.29 -8.98 10.49
CA LEU A 127 -13.44 -9.69 9.22
C LEU A 127 -13.26 -11.20 9.47
N PRO A 128 -14.23 -12.04 9.05
CA PRO A 128 -14.27 -13.44 9.46
C PRO A 128 -13.22 -14.32 8.77
N ALA A 129 -12.75 -13.96 7.58
CA ALA A 129 -11.81 -14.76 6.81
C ALA A 129 -10.43 -14.10 6.75
N HIS A 130 -9.40 -14.89 7.06
CA HIS A 130 -8.00 -14.47 6.96
C HIS A 130 -7.26 -15.43 6.02
N VAL A 131 -6.60 -14.89 5.01
CA VAL A 131 -5.90 -15.69 3.99
C VAL A 131 -4.49 -15.13 3.84
N ALA A 132 -3.47 -15.96 3.98
CA ALA A 132 -2.09 -15.56 3.69
C ALA A 132 -1.62 -16.24 2.39
N ILE A 133 -1.19 -15.45 1.41
CA ILE A 133 -0.70 -15.91 0.10
C ILE A 133 0.53 -15.13 -0.34
N GLU A 134 1.25 -15.65 -1.33
CA GLU A 134 2.34 -14.91 -1.93
C GLU A 134 1.82 -13.85 -2.92
N GLY A 135 2.47 -12.69 -2.98
CA GLY A 135 2.12 -11.59 -3.87
C GLY A 135 2.03 -12.01 -5.35
N ARG A 136 2.81 -13.01 -5.78
CA ARG A 136 2.74 -13.59 -7.13
C ARG A 136 1.38 -14.20 -7.48
N ASP A 137 0.65 -14.76 -6.50
CA ASP A 137 -0.65 -15.36 -6.73
C ASP A 137 -1.74 -14.29 -6.83
N ILE A 138 -1.60 -13.19 -6.07
CA ILE A 138 -2.42 -11.98 -6.24
C ILE A 138 -2.20 -11.38 -7.64
N ASP A 139 -0.94 -11.16 -8.01
CA ASP A 139 -0.58 -10.61 -9.32
C ASP A 139 -1.18 -11.42 -10.47
N ARG A 140 -1.04 -12.75 -10.38
CA ARG A 140 -1.63 -13.68 -11.34
C ARG A 140 -3.15 -13.60 -11.38
N ALA A 141 -3.81 -13.54 -10.22
CA ALA A 141 -5.26 -13.46 -10.13
C ALA A 141 -5.81 -12.14 -10.73
N VAL A 142 -5.20 -11.01 -10.35
CA VAL A 142 -5.55 -9.67 -10.85
C VAL A 142 -5.31 -9.57 -12.35
N THR A 143 -4.17 -10.06 -12.84
CA THR A 143 -3.83 -10.06 -14.27
C THR A 143 -4.80 -10.92 -15.09
N ALA A 144 -5.20 -12.09 -14.56
CA ALA A 144 -6.16 -12.93 -15.25
C ALA A 144 -7.55 -12.29 -15.31
N ALA A 145 -8.04 -11.73 -14.20
CA ALA A 145 -9.32 -11.04 -14.14
C ALA A 145 -9.40 -9.83 -15.09
N ASP A 146 -8.29 -9.12 -15.29
CA ASP A 146 -8.21 -7.94 -16.18
C ASP A 146 -8.53 -8.26 -17.64
N MET A 147 -8.25 -9.49 -18.06
CA MET A 147 -8.53 -9.89 -19.42
C MET A 147 -10.04 -10.01 -19.71
N VAL A 148 -10.88 -10.01 -18.66
CA VAL A 148 -12.25 -10.50 -18.74
C VAL A 148 -13.28 -9.54 -18.12
N SER A 149 -12.96 -8.85 -17.03
CA SER A 149 -13.93 -8.04 -16.30
C SER A 149 -13.31 -6.77 -15.70
N ASP A 150 -14.16 -5.80 -15.37
CA ASP A 150 -13.77 -4.58 -14.61
C ASP A 150 -13.83 -4.81 -13.09
N HIS A 151 -14.31 -5.99 -12.67
CA HIS A 151 -14.54 -6.35 -11.28
C HIS A 151 -14.02 -7.74 -10.98
N ILE A 152 -13.72 -7.96 -9.71
CA ILE A 152 -13.19 -9.24 -9.22
C ILE A 152 -13.87 -9.57 -7.90
N ALA A 153 -14.47 -10.75 -7.84
CA ALA A 153 -15.04 -11.30 -6.63
C ALA A 153 -13.99 -12.15 -5.92
N LEU A 154 -13.74 -11.82 -4.66
CA LEU A 154 -12.84 -12.53 -3.77
C LEU A 154 -13.67 -13.15 -2.65
N GLY A 155 -13.38 -14.40 -2.30
CA GLY A 155 -14.08 -15.04 -1.20
C GLY A 155 -13.44 -16.34 -0.76
N VAL A 156 -14.01 -16.89 0.31
CA VAL A 156 -13.58 -18.16 0.90
C VAL A 156 -14.78 -19.10 0.93
N ASP A 157 -14.62 -20.31 0.39
CA ASP A 157 -15.58 -21.39 0.55
C ASP A 157 -15.22 -22.18 1.82
N THR A 158 -16.05 -22.03 2.85
CA THR A 158 -15.90 -22.69 4.15
C THR A 158 -16.24 -24.19 4.13
N GLY A 159 -16.85 -24.70 3.06
CA GLY A 159 -17.15 -26.12 2.91
C GLY A 159 -15.94 -26.93 2.48
N ASP A 160 -15.17 -26.37 1.56
CA ASP A 160 -13.98 -27.00 0.96
C ASP A 160 -12.65 -26.34 1.42
N ASP A 161 -12.71 -25.38 2.35
CA ASP A 161 -11.58 -24.61 2.88
C ASP A 161 -10.70 -24.02 1.75
N LEU A 162 -11.32 -23.36 0.77
CA LEU A 162 -10.60 -22.79 -0.37
C LEU A 162 -10.81 -21.29 -0.49
N PHE A 163 -9.74 -20.59 -0.88
CA PHE A 163 -9.84 -19.22 -1.34
C PHE A 163 -10.10 -19.22 -2.84
N TYR A 164 -11.04 -18.39 -3.29
CA TYR A 164 -11.36 -18.28 -4.71
C TYR A 164 -11.37 -16.84 -5.20
N VAL A 165 -11.09 -16.72 -6.49
CA VAL A 165 -11.16 -15.49 -7.26
C VAL A 165 -12.03 -15.73 -8.49
N ASN A 166 -13.03 -14.87 -8.68
CA ASN A 166 -13.96 -14.92 -9.80
C ASN A 166 -14.01 -13.58 -10.53
N ALA A 167 -13.98 -13.63 -11.86
CA ALA A 167 -14.25 -12.48 -12.71
C ALA A 167 -15.10 -12.94 -13.90
N GLU A 168 -16.33 -12.41 -13.99
CA GLU A 168 -17.27 -12.74 -15.06
C GLU A 168 -17.30 -11.62 -16.08
N GLY A 169 -17.21 -12.00 -17.36
CA GLY A 169 -17.21 -11.08 -18.50
C GLY A 169 -18.38 -11.34 -19.44
N ASP A 170 -18.45 -10.56 -20.54
CA ASP A 170 -19.51 -10.73 -21.55
C ASP A 170 -19.36 -12.03 -22.36
N THR A 171 -18.15 -12.57 -22.45
CA THR A 171 -17.80 -13.68 -23.37
C THR A 171 -16.94 -14.75 -22.72
N ASP A 172 -15.98 -14.34 -21.91
CA ASP A 172 -15.06 -15.21 -21.20
C ASP A 172 -15.28 -15.03 -19.70
N ASP A 173 -14.89 -16.02 -18.89
CA ASP A 173 -14.95 -15.99 -17.44
C ASP A 173 -13.61 -16.51 -16.88
N VAL A 174 -13.19 -15.97 -15.73
CA VAL A 174 -12.00 -16.42 -15.00
C VAL A 174 -12.41 -16.91 -13.62
N HIS A 175 -11.92 -18.10 -13.29
CA HIS A 175 -12.06 -18.72 -11.98
C HIS A 175 -10.71 -19.28 -11.56
N LEU A 176 -10.26 -18.89 -10.37
CA LEU A 176 -9.08 -19.40 -9.70
C LEU A 176 -9.48 -19.90 -8.32
N GLU A 177 -9.04 -21.10 -7.98
CA GLU A 177 -9.18 -21.67 -6.63
C GLU A 177 -7.79 -21.99 -6.10
N LEU A 178 -7.56 -21.67 -4.84
CA LEU A 178 -6.36 -21.99 -4.10
C LEU A 178 -6.76 -22.82 -2.88
N ALA A 179 -6.34 -24.09 -2.87
CA ALA A 179 -6.53 -25.00 -1.75
C ALA A 179 -5.51 -24.71 -0.62
N PRO A 180 -5.75 -25.19 0.62
CA PRO A 180 -4.88 -24.89 1.77
C PRO A 180 -3.41 -25.25 1.59
N ASP A 181 -3.08 -26.24 0.74
CA ASP A 181 -1.70 -26.63 0.45
C ASP A 181 -0.98 -25.68 -0.53
N GLN A 182 -1.72 -24.76 -1.14
CA GLN A 182 -1.24 -23.71 -2.03
C GLN A 182 -1.19 -22.34 -1.33
N LEU A 183 -1.78 -22.23 -0.14
CA LEU A 183 -1.81 -21.02 0.69
C LEU A 183 -0.68 -21.09 1.73
N ILE A 184 -0.27 -19.94 2.24
CA ILE A 184 0.65 -19.87 3.40
C ILE A 184 -0.14 -20.18 4.67
N ASP A 185 -1.31 -19.56 4.83
CA ASP A 185 -2.26 -19.82 5.91
C ASP A 185 -3.69 -19.52 5.46
N LEU A 186 -4.67 -20.15 6.11
CA LEU A 186 -6.08 -19.92 5.89
C LEU A 186 -6.88 -20.14 7.19
N ASP A 187 -7.47 -19.06 7.69
CA ASP A 187 -8.57 -19.12 8.65
C ASP A 187 -9.89 -18.92 7.90
N ALA A 188 -10.60 -20.02 7.68
CA ALA A 188 -11.78 -20.06 6.85
C ALA A 188 -12.99 -19.44 7.56
N GLY A 189 -13.38 -18.24 7.11
CA GLY A 189 -14.62 -17.57 7.47
C GLY A 189 -15.52 -17.35 6.27
N ASP A 190 -16.82 -17.11 6.52
CA ASP A 190 -17.77 -16.79 5.45
C ASP A 190 -17.48 -15.37 4.92
N ALA A 191 -16.93 -15.30 3.71
CA ALA A 191 -16.57 -14.04 3.08
C ALA A 191 -16.77 -14.10 1.57
N HIS A 192 -17.50 -13.12 1.05
CA HIS A 192 -17.70 -12.90 -0.38
C HIS A 192 -17.84 -11.40 -0.65
N SER A 193 -16.93 -10.83 -1.42
CA SER A 193 -17.01 -9.41 -1.77
C SER A 193 -16.55 -9.16 -3.19
N LEU A 194 -17.22 -8.22 -3.86
CA LEU A 194 -16.89 -7.77 -5.20
C LEU A 194 -16.06 -6.49 -5.11
N PHE A 195 -14.93 -6.41 -5.80
CA PHE A 195 -14.03 -5.25 -5.78
C PHE A 195 -13.81 -4.69 -7.18
N SER A 196 -13.41 -3.42 -7.24
CA SER A 196 -13.00 -2.77 -8.49
C SER A 196 -11.62 -3.25 -8.88
N LEU A 197 -11.48 -3.82 -10.08
CA LEU A 197 -10.21 -4.39 -10.51
C LEU A 197 -9.14 -3.32 -10.74
N ASP A 198 -9.52 -2.13 -11.23
CA ASP A 198 -8.60 -1.01 -11.44
C ASP A 198 -7.83 -0.63 -10.16
N TYR A 199 -8.50 -0.58 -9.01
CA TYR A 199 -7.83 -0.31 -7.73
C TYR A 199 -6.91 -1.45 -7.32
N LEU A 200 -7.33 -2.71 -7.48
CA LEU A 200 -6.48 -3.86 -7.15
C LEU A 200 -5.26 -3.95 -8.06
N LYS A 201 -5.36 -3.57 -9.33
CA LYS A 201 -4.20 -3.46 -10.23
C LYS A 201 -3.21 -2.41 -9.75
N ASP A 202 -3.70 -1.23 -9.37
CA ASP A 202 -2.83 -0.15 -8.91
C ASP A 202 -2.16 -0.54 -7.58
N MET A 203 -2.90 -1.10 -6.62
CA MET A 203 -2.34 -1.64 -5.38
C MET A 203 -1.34 -2.78 -5.63
N ASN A 204 -1.64 -3.70 -6.54
CA ASN A 204 -0.78 -4.85 -6.87
C ASN A 204 0.58 -4.45 -7.45
N LYS A 205 0.70 -3.27 -8.09
CA LYS A 205 2.00 -2.77 -8.57
C LYS A 205 2.99 -2.50 -7.44
N ALA A 206 2.48 -2.16 -6.25
CA ALA A 206 3.30 -1.87 -5.07
C ALA A 206 3.61 -3.11 -4.23
N ILE A 207 2.91 -4.23 -4.47
CA ILE A 207 3.10 -5.47 -3.71
C ILE A 207 4.29 -6.24 -4.29
N PRO A 208 5.36 -6.51 -3.51
CA PRO A 208 6.46 -7.34 -3.99
C PRO A 208 5.97 -8.77 -4.28
N THR A 209 6.29 -9.31 -5.46
CA THR A 209 5.83 -10.64 -5.88
C THR A 209 6.24 -11.80 -4.94
N THR A 210 7.31 -11.61 -4.17
CA THR A 210 7.81 -12.59 -3.19
C THR A 210 7.34 -12.32 -1.77
N ALA A 211 6.63 -11.22 -1.52
CA ALA A 211 6.10 -10.91 -0.20
C ALA A 211 4.93 -11.85 0.13
N GLU A 212 4.82 -12.16 1.41
CA GLU A 212 3.60 -12.68 2.00
C GLU A 212 2.60 -11.55 2.14
N VAL A 213 1.37 -11.80 1.70
CA VAL A 213 0.26 -10.85 1.76
C VAL A 213 -0.87 -11.50 2.54
N GLU A 214 -1.25 -10.87 3.64
CA GLU A 214 -2.38 -11.27 4.46
C GLU A 214 -3.62 -10.50 4.00
N LEU A 215 -4.67 -11.23 3.62
CA LEU A 215 -5.95 -10.70 3.20
C LEU A 215 -6.96 -10.92 4.32
N GLU A 216 -7.57 -9.83 4.79
CA GLU A 216 -8.74 -9.89 5.64
C GLU A 216 -9.99 -9.64 4.78
N LEU A 217 -10.93 -10.57 4.79
CA LEU A 217 -12.11 -10.60 3.93
C LEU A 217 -13.40 -10.77 4.75
N GLY A 218 -14.48 -10.15 4.27
CA GLY A 218 -15.83 -10.32 4.79
C GLY A 218 -16.87 -10.28 3.69
N ASP A 219 -18.14 -10.46 4.07
CA ASP A 219 -19.28 -10.37 3.16
C ASP A 219 -19.72 -8.90 2.98
N GLU A 220 -19.58 -8.38 1.77
CA GLU A 220 -19.83 -6.97 1.43
C GLU A 220 -19.07 -5.94 2.31
N PHE A 221 -17.89 -6.30 2.82
CA PHE A 221 -17.01 -5.43 3.60
C PHE A 221 -15.74 -5.03 2.82
N PRO A 222 -15.07 -3.92 3.22
CA PRO A 222 -13.75 -3.60 2.68
C PRO A 222 -12.77 -4.74 2.93
N ILE A 223 -12.01 -5.09 1.90
CA ILE A 223 -10.85 -5.98 2.04
C ILE A 223 -9.70 -5.20 2.64
N LYS A 224 -8.92 -5.84 3.51
CA LYS A 224 -7.60 -5.35 3.91
C LYS A 224 -6.51 -6.24 3.32
N LEU A 225 -5.46 -5.61 2.81
CA LEU A 225 -4.27 -6.29 2.30
C LEU A 225 -3.08 -5.80 3.14
N HIS A 226 -2.50 -6.68 3.92
CA HIS A 226 -1.33 -6.40 4.75
C HIS A 226 -0.11 -7.05 4.11
N PHE A 227 0.97 -6.30 3.95
CA PHE A 227 2.23 -6.82 3.45
C PHE A 227 3.40 -5.99 3.97
N ASP A 228 4.56 -6.63 3.97
CA ASP A 228 5.80 -6.03 4.42
C ASP A 228 6.65 -5.54 3.24
N ILE A 229 7.30 -4.41 3.45
CA ILE A 229 8.30 -3.81 2.54
C ILE A 229 9.62 -3.58 3.29
N ALA A 230 10.69 -3.23 2.57
CA ALA A 230 11.97 -2.86 3.15
C ALA A 230 12.53 -3.89 4.17
N ASP A 231 12.55 -5.17 3.78
CA ASP A 231 13.00 -6.29 4.62
C ASP A 231 12.23 -6.43 5.96
N ALA A 232 10.89 -6.31 5.91
CA ALA A 232 9.99 -6.39 7.07
C ALA A 232 10.17 -5.26 8.10
N GLN A 233 10.61 -4.10 7.61
CA GLN A 233 10.75 -2.89 8.43
C GLN A 233 9.73 -1.82 8.05
N GLY A 234 9.02 -2.00 6.93
CA GLY A 234 7.82 -1.24 6.61
C GLY A 234 6.62 -2.18 6.54
N HIS A 235 5.50 -1.73 7.09
CA HIS A 235 4.21 -2.41 7.04
C HIS A 235 3.25 -1.55 6.23
N VAL A 236 2.63 -2.15 5.21
CA VAL A 236 1.63 -1.49 4.37
C VAL A 236 0.31 -2.20 4.52
N THR A 237 -0.73 -1.42 4.80
CA THR A 237 -2.12 -1.87 4.81
C THR A 237 -2.89 -1.12 3.74
N TYR A 238 -3.32 -1.81 2.70
CA TYR A 238 -4.34 -1.28 1.81
C TYR A 238 -5.73 -1.66 2.30
N MET A 239 -6.67 -0.74 2.14
CA MET A 239 -8.10 -1.04 2.25
C MET A 239 -8.81 -0.67 0.98
N LEU A 240 -9.66 -1.57 0.49
CA LEU A 240 -10.46 -1.34 -0.70
C LEU A 240 -11.93 -1.59 -0.42
N ALA A 241 -12.76 -0.57 -0.65
CA ALA A 241 -14.20 -0.69 -0.47
C ALA A 241 -14.82 -1.65 -1.50
N PRO A 242 -15.82 -2.45 -1.09
CA PRO A 242 -16.50 -3.35 -1.99
C PRO A 242 -17.44 -2.56 -2.90
N ARG A 243 -17.73 -3.14 -4.06
CA ARG A 243 -18.80 -2.70 -4.95
C ARG A 243 -20.10 -3.39 -4.53
N ILE A 244 -21.16 -2.60 -4.38
CA ILE A 244 -22.49 -3.12 -4.11
C ILE A 244 -22.95 -3.91 -5.35
N GLN A 245 -23.21 -5.21 -5.19
CA GLN A 245 -23.90 -6.00 -6.22
C GLN A 245 -25.30 -5.40 -6.41
N SER A 246 -25.52 -4.76 -7.56
CA SER A 246 -26.85 -4.30 -7.93
C SER A 246 -27.63 -5.51 -8.46
N ASN A 247 -28.43 -6.13 -7.59
CA ASN A 247 -29.46 -7.12 -7.96
C ASN A 247 -30.46 -6.55 -8.98
#